data_AF-A0A174B100-F1
#
_entry.id   AF-A0A174B100-F1
#
_cell.length_a   1.000
_cell.length_b   1.000
_cell.length_c   1.000
_cell.angle_alpha   90.00
_cell.angle_beta   90.00
_cell.angle_gamma   90.00
#
_symmetry.space_group_name_H-M   'P 1'
#
loop_
_entity.id
_entity.type
_entity.pdbx_description
1 polymer ?
#
loop_
_entity_poly.entity_id
_entity_poly.type
_entity_poly.pdbx_seq_one_letter_code
_entity_poly.pdbx_strand_id
1 'polypeptide(L)' 'MEWDYSILDRSGYSIARVSKELFHMTDTYVIDVQDPGNALGALMFVLAIDAEKCSRN' A
#
# COMPACT_ATOMS: atom_id res chain seq x y z
N MET A 1 8.13 -9.11 -3.24
CA MET A 1 8.58 -8.89 -1.84
C MET A 1 8.70 -7.41 -1.49
N GLU A 2 9.12 -6.53 -2.42
CA GLU A 2 9.30 -5.08 -2.16
C GLU A 2 8.03 -4.29 -1.81
N TRP A 3 6.87 -4.93 -1.95
CA TRP A 3 5.54 -4.40 -1.65
C TRP A 3 4.87 -5.31 -0.63
N ASP A 4 5.49 -5.46 0.54
CA ASP A 4 4.92 -6.16 1.70
C ASP A 4 5.18 -5.32 2.95
N TYR A 5 4.25 -4.42 3.27
CA TYR A 5 4.37 -3.50 4.40
C TYR A 5 3.01 -3.12 4.99
N SER A 6 3.04 -2.53 6.18
CA SER A 6 1.86 -1.99 6.85
C SER A 6 1.98 -0.48 7.01
N ILE A 7 0.85 0.21 6.87
CA ILE A 7 0.69 1.62 7.24
C ILE A 7 0.16 1.64 8.67
N LEU A 8 0.93 2.23 9.58
CA LEU A 8 0.58 2.31 11.00
C LEU A 8 0.31 3.76 11.39
N ASP A 9 -0.59 3.97 12.34
CA ASP A 9 -0.70 5.25 13.03
C ASP A 9 0.38 5.39 14.12
N ARG A 10 0.36 6.52 14.84
CA ARG A 10 1.33 6.79 15.91
C ARG A 10 1.23 5.81 17.10
N SER A 11 0.05 5.24 17.34
CA SER A 11 -0.17 4.25 18.40
C SER A 11 0.27 2.84 18.01
N GLY A 12 0.61 2.62 16.73
CA GLY A 12 0.90 1.30 16.18
C GLY A 12 -0.34 0.57 15.67
N TYR A 13 -1.49 1.23 15.62
CA TYR A 13 -2.70 0.67 15.03
C TYR A 13 -2.51 0.53 13.51
N SER A 14 -2.86 -0.65 12.99
CA SER A 14 -2.74 -0.94 11.56
C SER A 14 -3.86 -0.24 10.80
N ILE A 15 -3.50 0.71 9.95
CA ILE A 15 -4.43 1.39 9.05
C ILE A 15 -4.67 0.54 7.82
N ALA A 16 -3.60 0.03 7.21
CA ALA A 16 -3.68 -0.86 6.06
C ALA A 16 -2.48 -1.80 5.95
N ARG A 17 -2.68 -2.97 5.33
CA ARG A 17 -1.61 -3.87 4.87
C ARG A 17 -1.57 -3.86 3.34
N VAL A 18 -0.38 -3.68 2.78
CA VAL A 18 -0.15 -3.64 1.33
C VAL A 18 0.66 -4.85 0.93
N SER A 19 0.17 -5.61 -0.05
CA SER A 19 0.84 -6.77 -0.61
C SER A 19 0.77 -6.78 -2.14
N LYS A 20 1.80 -7.31 -2.81
CA LYS A 20 1.72 -7.61 -4.24
C LYS A 20 0.97 -8.91 -4.47
N GLU A 21 0.03 -8.90 -5.41
CA GLU A 21 -0.63 -10.09 -5.88
C GLU A 21 0.22 -10.79 -6.96
N LEU A 22 0.49 -12.08 -6.78
CA LEU A 22 1.52 -12.79 -7.54
C LEU A 22 1.04 -13.41 -8.86
N PHE A 23 -0.26 -13.48 -9.11
CA PHE A 23 -0.85 -14.20 -10.26
C PHE A 23 -1.40 -13.28 -11.36
N HIS A 24 -1.01 -12.00 -11.38
CA HIS A 24 -1.41 -11.05 -12.41
C HIS A 24 -0.25 -10.69 -13.35
N MET A 25 -0.56 -10.45 -14.63
CA MET A 25 0.45 -10.04 -15.64
C MET A 25 0.99 -8.63 -15.41
N THR A 26 0.20 -7.79 -14.74
CA THR A 26 0.55 -6.42 -14.36
C THR A 26 0.85 -6.33 -12.88
N ASP A 27 1.58 -5.29 -12.48
CA ASP A 27 1.74 -4.94 -11.08
C ASP A 27 0.37 -4.66 -10.46
N THR A 28 -0.07 -5.62 -9.64
CA THR A 28 -1.37 -5.61 -8.98
C THR A 28 -1.14 -5.71 -7.49
N TYR A 29 -1.72 -4.78 -6.75
CA TYR A 29 -1.51 -4.65 -5.31
C TYR A 29 -2.84 -4.81 -4.58
N VAL A 30 -2.81 -5.54 -3.47
CA VAL A 30 -3.91 -5.61 -2.50
C VAL A 30 -3.61 -4.62 -1.39
N ILE A 31 -4.58 -3.76 -1.11
CA ILE A 31 -4.55 -2.83 0.03
C ILE A 31 -5.69 -3.24 0.95
N ASP A 32 -5.35 -3.96 2.02
CA ASP A 32 -6.31 -4.38 3.04
C ASP A 32 -6.45 -3.26 4.07
N VAL A 33 -7.61 -2.61 4.14
CA VAL A 33 -7.84 -1.40 4.94
C VAL A 33 -8.78 -1.72 6.10
N GLN A 34 -8.33 -1.47 7.34
CA GLN A 34 -9.09 -1.84 8.54
C GLN A 34 -10.34 -0.99 8.76
N ASP A 35 -10.26 0.30 8.42
CA ASP A 35 -11.39 1.22 8.47
C ASP A 35 -11.62 1.81 7.06
N PRO A 36 -12.79 1.58 6.43
CA PRO A 36 -13.12 2.10 5.11
C PRO A 36 -12.93 3.62 4.96
N GLY A 37 -13.05 4.40 6.04
CA GLY A 37 -12.79 5.84 6.03
C GLY A 37 -11.35 6.21 5.64
N ASN A 38 -10.41 5.28 5.82
CA ASN A 38 -9.00 5.46 5.45
C ASN A 38 -8.67 5.00 4.03
N ALA A 39 -9.62 4.42 3.27
CA ALA A 39 -9.34 3.76 2.00
C ALA A 39 -8.70 4.69 0.96
N LEU A 40 -9.23 5.91 0.81
CA LEU A 40 -8.65 6.90 -0.11
C LEU A 40 -7.24 7.32 0.33
N GLY A 41 -7.04 7.54 1.63
CA GLY A 41 -5.71 7.91 2.16
C GLY A 41 -4.68 6.81 1.96
N ALA A 42 -5.04 5.56 2.23
CA ALA A 42 -4.19 4.40 2.02
C ALA A 42 -3.82 4.24 0.53
N LEU A 43 -4.78 4.40 -0.38
CA LEU A 43 -4.54 4.36 -1.82
C LEU A 43 -3.56 5.46 -2.27
N MET A 44 -3.79 6.70 -1.84
CA MET A 44 -2.91 7.82 -2.18
C MET A 44 -1.48 7.62 -1.67
N PHE A 45 -1.33 7.04 -0.48
CA PHE A 45 -0.02 6.71 0.08
C PHE A 45 0.73 5.65 -0.74
N VAL A 46 0.03 4.59 -1.15
CA VAL A 46 0.60 3.54 -2.02
C VAL A 46 1.07 4.13 -3.35
N LEU A 47 0.27 4.99 -3.98
CA LEU A 47 0.64 5.68 -5.22
C LEU A 47 1.84 6.61 -5.06
N ALA A 48 1.96 7.29 -3.92
CA ALA A 48 3.11 8.15 -3.65
C ALA A 48 4.41 7.35 -3.53
N ILE A 49 4.36 6.17 -2.88
CA ILE A 49 5.51 5.24 -2.82
C ILE A 49 5.84 4.74 -4.23
N ASP A 50 4.83 4.37 -5.02
CA ASP A 50 5.04 3.86 -6.37
C ASP A 50 5.73 4.91 -7.26
N ALA A 51 5.25 6.16 -7.21
CA ALA A 51 5.84 7.28 -7.92
C ALA A 51 7.30 7.54 -7.49
N GLU A 52 7.60 7.48 -6.18
CA GLU A 52 8.98 7.63 -5.69
C GLU A 52 9.88 6.53 -6.23
N LYS A 53 9.45 5.27 -6.17
CA LYS A 53 10.20 4.13 -6.72
C LYS A 53 10.40 4.24 -8.23
N CYS A 54 9.37 4.63 -8.98
CA CYS A 54 9.49 4.88 -10.42
C CYS A 54 10.46 6.02 -10.74
N SER A 55 10.56 7.04 -9.87
CA SER A 55 11.46 8.19 -10.09
C SER A 55 12.93 7.90 -9.80
N ARG A 56 13.25 6.79 -9.12
CA ARG A 56 14.62 6.36 -8.80
C ARG A 56 15.27 5.54 -9.92
N ASN A 57 14.54 5.29 -11.01
CA ASN A 57 14.97 4.52 -12.18
C ASN A 57 15.24 5.47 -13.36
#